data_AF-A0A2Y9JTV8-F1
#
_entry.id   AF-A0A2Y9JTV8-F1
#
_cell.length_a   1.000
_cell.length_b   1.000
_cell.length_c   1.000
_cell.angle_alpha   90.00
_cell.angle_beta   90.00
_cell.angle_gamma   90.00
#
_symmetry.space_group_name_H-M   'P 1'
#
loop_
_entity.id
_entity.type
_entity.pdbx_description
1 polymer ?
#
loop_
_entity_poly.entity_id
_entity_poly.type
_entity_poly.pdbx_seq_one_letter_code
_entity_poly.pdbx_strand_id
1 'polypeptide(L)'
;MSGLSGPPAQRGPCPLALLLLLLLGPSSVFAISFHLPVNSRKCLREEIHKDLLVTGAYEITDQSGGAGGLRTHLKITDSAGHILYSKEDATKGKFAFTTEDYDMFEVCFESKGTGRIPDQLVILDMKHGVEAKNYEEIAKVEKLKPLEVELRRLEDLSESIVNDFAYMKKREEEMRDTNESTNTRVLYFSIFSMFCLIGLATWQVFYLRRFFKAKKLIE
;
A
#
# COMPACT_ATOMS: atom_id res chain seq x y z
N MET A 1 -64.74 27.94 -36.27
CA MET A 1 -63.49 28.39 -35.62
C MET A 1 -63.27 27.54 -34.40
N SER A 2 -62.39 26.54 -34.49
CA SER A 2 -61.87 25.79 -33.34
C SER A 2 -60.73 24.92 -33.85
N GLY A 3 -59.50 25.41 -33.65
CA GLY A 3 -58.28 24.69 -33.97
C GLY A 3 -58.03 23.58 -32.95
N LEU A 4 -57.53 22.45 -33.44
CA LEU A 4 -57.03 21.35 -32.62
C LEU A 4 -55.50 21.39 -32.64
N SER A 5 -54.97 21.59 -31.43
CA SER A 5 -53.58 21.68 -31.03
C SER A 5 -52.77 20.40 -31.32
N GLY A 6 -51.58 20.55 -31.90
CA GLY A 6 -50.60 19.48 -32.06
C GLY A 6 -49.92 19.06 -30.75
N PRO A 7 -49.24 17.90 -30.70
CA PRO A 7 -48.60 17.37 -29.50
C PRO A 7 -47.30 18.11 -29.14
N PRO A 8 -46.89 18.15 -27.85
CA PRO A 8 -45.69 18.86 -27.42
C PRO A 8 -44.41 18.13 -27.82
N ALA A 9 -43.40 18.91 -28.20
CA ALA A 9 -42.05 18.46 -28.52
C ALA A 9 -41.35 17.81 -27.31
N GLN A 10 -40.84 16.60 -27.48
CA GLN A 10 -39.97 15.93 -26.52
C GLN A 10 -38.64 16.70 -26.40
N ARG A 11 -38.39 17.30 -25.24
CA ARG A 11 -37.09 17.92 -24.89
C ARG A 11 -36.11 16.81 -24.51
N GLY A 12 -35.07 16.60 -25.32
CA GLY A 12 -33.94 15.75 -24.97
C GLY A 12 -33.15 16.31 -23.77
N PRO A 13 -32.39 15.46 -23.04
CA PRO A 13 -31.64 15.89 -21.87
C PRO A 13 -30.58 16.95 -22.22
N CYS A 14 -30.54 18.01 -21.41
CA CYS A 14 -29.71 19.19 -21.61
C CYS A 14 -28.23 18.87 -21.36
N PRO A 15 -27.29 19.16 -22.29
CA PRO A 15 -25.87 18.81 -22.16
C PRO A 15 -25.18 19.49 -20.96
N LEU A 16 -25.70 20.64 -20.51
CA LEU A 16 -25.26 21.33 -19.30
C LEU A 16 -25.53 20.53 -18.01
N ALA A 17 -26.61 19.75 -17.97
CA ALA A 17 -26.94 18.91 -16.82
C ALA A 17 -25.98 17.71 -16.72
N LEU A 18 -25.52 17.19 -17.87
CA LEU A 18 -24.54 16.09 -17.92
C LEU A 18 -23.15 16.56 -17.46
N LEU A 19 -22.76 17.79 -17.82
CA LEU A 19 -21.50 18.39 -17.39
C LEU A 19 -21.47 18.69 -15.88
N LEU A 20 -22.60 19.12 -15.31
CA LEU A 20 -22.73 19.35 -13.87
C LEU A 20 -22.67 18.04 -13.07
N LEU A 21 -23.23 16.94 -13.61
CA LEU A 21 -23.19 15.62 -12.98
C LEU A 21 -21.76 15.04 -12.91
N LEU A 22 -20.89 15.38 -13.86
CA LEU A 22 -19.47 14.97 -13.88
C LEU A 22 -18.60 15.73 -12.87
N LEU A 23 -19.01 16.94 -12.46
CA LEU A 23 -18.30 17.75 -11.46
C LEU A 23 -18.66 17.38 -10.02
N LEU A 24 -19.79 16.70 -9.80
CA LEU A 24 -20.20 16.14 -8.51
C LEU A 24 -19.80 14.66 -8.37
N GLY A 25 -18.57 14.32 -8.78
CA GLY A 25 -18.03 12.99 -8.49
C GLY A 25 -18.07 12.71 -6.98
N PRO A 26 -18.57 11.54 -6.53
CA PRO A 26 -18.64 11.23 -5.11
C PRO A 26 -17.23 11.28 -4.52
N SER A 27 -17.07 12.00 -3.39
CA SER A 27 -15.86 11.93 -2.59
C SER A 27 -15.68 10.49 -2.11
N SER A 28 -14.81 9.75 -2.77
CA SER A 28 -14.41 8.42 -2.36
C SER A 28 -13.70 8.50 -1.02
N VAL A 29 -14.35 8.00 0.03
CA VAL A 29 -13.72 7.76 1.33
C VAL A 29 -12.91 6.47 1.21
N PHE A 30 -11.61 6.53 1.45
CA PHE A 30 -10.77 5.34 1.55
C PHE A 30 -11.02 4.68 2.91
N ALA A 31 -11.79 3.60 2.92
CA ALA A 31 -11.88 2.68 4.05
C ALA A 31 -11.52 1.28 3.56
N ILE A 32 -10.66 0.56 4.28
CA ILE A 32 -10.31 -0.80 3.93
C ILE A 32 -11.50 -1.68 4.32
N SER A 33 -12.12 -2.34 3.34
CA SER A 33 -13.20 -3.28 3.59
C SER A 33 -12.91 -4.62 2.95
N PHE A 34 -13.13 -5.70 3.70
CA PHE A 34 -12.94 -7.06 3.21
C PHE A 34 -13.89 -8.04 3.86
N HIS A 35 -14.23 -9.09 3.11
CA HIS A 35 -14.98 -10.23 3.64
C HIS A 35 -14.05 -11.18 4.40
N LEU A 36 -14.46 -11.58 5.60
CA LEU A 36 -13.78 -12.53 6.47
C LEU A 36 -14.63 -13.81 6.58
N PRO A 37 -14.21 -14.89 5.89
CA PRO A 37 -14.86 -16.20 6.01
C PRO A 37 -14.77 -16.79 7.42
N VAL A 38 -15.71 -17.67 7.77
CA VAL A 38 -15.67 -18.44 9.02
C VAL A 38 -14.40 -19.31 9.10
N ASN A 39 -13.80 -19.43 10.29
CA ASN A 39 -12.58 -20.22 10.52
C ASN A 39 -11.39 -19.78 9.65
N SER A 40 -11.33 -18.50 9.31
CA SER A 40 -10.25 -17.91 8.53
C SER A 40 -9.58 -16.75 9.26
N ARG A 41 -8.33 -16.47 8.86
CA ARG A 41 -7.56 -15.34 9.35
C ARG A 41 -7.16 -14.45 8.17
N LYS A 42 -7.46 -13.16 8.25
CA LYS A 42 -6.99 -12.15 7.30
C LYS A 42 -6.23 -11.07 8.04
N CYS A 43 -5.14 -10.63 7.43
CA CYS A 43 -4.22 -9.70 8.05
C CYS A 43 -3.80 -8.60 7.08
N LEU A 44 -3.68 -7.39 7.59
CA LEU A 44 -3.10 -6.25 6.91
C LEU A 44 -1.72 -5.99 7.50
N ARG A 45 -0.68 -6.08 6.68
CA ARG A 45 0.70 -5.80 7.08
C ARG A 45 1.15 -4.50 6.46
N GLU A 46 1.71 -3.60 7.27
CA GLU A 46 2.16 -2.29 6.83
C GLU A 46 3.58 -2.02 7.36
N GLU A 47 4.41 -1.39 6.52
CA GLU A 47 5.74 -0.89 6.88
C GLU A 47 5.60 0.57 7.32
N ILE A 48 5.92 0.87 8.59
CA ILE A 48 5.81 2.24 9.12
C ILE A 48 7.15 2.69 9.71
N HIS A 49 7.39 4.01 9.71
CA HIS A 49 8.58 4.60 10.29
C HIS A 49 8.54 4.50 11.83
N LYS A 50 9.71 4.60 12.45
CA LYS A 50 9.87 4.64 13.91
C LYS A 50 9.16 5.87 14.53
N ASP A 51 8.71 5.73 15.78
CA ASP A 51 8.15 6.78 16.63
C ASP A 51 6.89 7.45 16.07
N LEU A 52 6.08 6.70 15.30
CA LEU A 52 4.81 7.17 14.75
C LEU A 52 3.63 6.63 15.54
N LEU A 53 2.70 7.53 15.88
CA LEU A 53 1.40 7.15 16.44
C LEU A 53 0.52 6.55 15.34
N VAL A 54 0.02 5.35 15.58
CA VAL A 54 -0.97 4.68 14.74
C VAL A 54 -2.27 4.59 15.50
N THR A 55 -3.36 5.03 14.87
CA THR A 55 -4.72 4.88 15.40
C THR A 55 -5.58 4.17 14.38
N GLY A 56 -6.48 3.31 14.84
CA GLY A 56 -7.41 2.65 13.94
C GLY A 56 -8.77 2.45 14.57
N ALA A 57 -9.78 2.40 13.71
CA ALA A 57 -11.15 2.08 14.04
C ALA A 57 -11.59 0.88 13.20
N TYR A 58 -12.25 -0.07 13.83
CA TYR A 58 -12.77 -1.25 13.14
C TYR A 58 -14.25 -1.47 13.47
N GLU A 59 -14.97 -1.99 12.49
CA GLU A 59 -16.37 -2.39 12.60
C GLU A 59 -16.57 -3.69 11.83
N ILE A 60 -17.12 -4.69 12.51
CA ILE A 60 -17.36 -6.03 11.98
C ILE A 60 -18.86 -6.24 11.90
N THR A 61 -19.36 -6.35 10.68
CA THR A 61 -20.78 -6.59 10.41
C THR A 61 -21.00 -8.07 10.16
N ASP A 62 -21.71 -8.70 11.07
CA ASP A 62 -22.19 -10.08 10.93
C ASP A 62 -23.63 -10.09 10.40
N GLN A 63 -23.83 -10.67 9.22
CA GLN A 63 -25.15 -10.81 8.61
C GLN A 63 -25.94 -11.99 9.19
N SER A 64 -25.30 -12.90 9.92
CA SER A 64 -25.90 -14.12 10.47
C SER A 64 -26.55 -13.92 11.84
N GLY A 65 -26.34 -12.76 12.48
CA GLY A 65 -26.90 -12.43 13.79
C GLY A 65 -26.36 -13.31 14.93
N GLY A 66 -25.12 -13.78 14.85
CA GLY A 66 -24.47 -14.63 15.87
C GLY A 66 -24.78 -16.12 15.73
N ALA A 67 -25.27 -16.57 14.58
CA ALA A 67 -25.51 -17.99 14.31
C ALA A 67 -24.20 -18.80 14.44
N GLY A 68 -24.26 -20.00 15.02
CA GLY A 68 -23.10 -20.91 15.11
C GLY A 68 -21.99 -20.48 16.06
N GLY A 69 -22.25 -19.51 16.95
CA GLY A 69 -21.30 -19.05 17.96
C GLY A 69 -20.11 -18.30 17.37
N LEU A 70 -20.34 -17.57 16.27
CA LEU A 70 -19.32 -16.82 15.55
C LEU A 70 -18.65 -15.77 16.43
N ARG A 71 -17.31 -15.83 16.52
CA ARG A 71 -16.48 -14.91 17.29
C ARG A 71 -15.27 -14.49 16.48
N THR A 72 -14.92 -13.21 16.55
CA THR A 72 -13.77 -12.67 15.83
C THR A 72 -12.75 -12.15 16.82
N HIS A 73 -11.50 -12.58 16.69
CA HIS A 73 -10.38 -12.10 17.49
C HIS A 73 -9.56 -11.12 16.66
N LEU A 74 -9.30 -9.94 17.22
CA LEU A 74 -8.39 -8.95 16.65
C LEU A 74 -7.05 -9.05 17.37
N LYS A 75 -5.97 -9.16 16.61
CA LYS A 75 -4.60 -9.17 17.14
C LYS A 75 -3.71 -8.29 16.27
N ILE A 76 -3.01 -7.36 16.90
CA ILE A 76 -2.00 -6.51 16.29
C ILE A 76 -0.64 -6.94 16.82
N THR A 77 0.26 -7.30 15.92
CA THR A 77 1.62 -7.74 16.26
C THR A 77 2.66 -7.00 15.48
N ASP A 78 3.79 -6.75 16.11
CA ASP A 78 5.00 -6.26 15.45
C ASP A 78 5.78 -7.41 14.77
N SER A 79 6.82 -7.11 13.98
CA SER A 79 7.58 -8.13 13.24
C SER A 79 8.32 -9.11 14.16
N ALA A 80 8.72 -8.64 15.35
CA ALA A 80 9.29 -9.44 16.42
C ALA A 80 8.25 -10.38 17.10
N GLY A 81 6.97 -10.26 16.74
CA GLY A 81 5.87 -11.04 17.32
C GLY A 81 5.32 -10.48 18.63
N HIS A 82 5.78 -9.30 19.05
CA HIS A 82 5.23 -8.59 20.21
C HIS A 82 3.78 -8.19 19.96
N ILE A 83 2.90 -8.40 20.93
CA ILE A 83 1.47 -8.08 20.82
C ILE A 83 1.26 -6.62 21.22
N LEU A 84 0.98 -5.77 20.25
CA LEU A 84 0.72 -4.34 20.48
C LEU A 84 -0.71 -4.10 20.96
N TYR A 85 -1.66 -4.89 20.44
CA TYR A 85 -3.06 -4.83 20.82
C TYR A 85 -3.72 -6.18 20.61
N SER A 86 -4.61 -6.59 21.51
CA SER A 86 -5.43 -7.77 21.32
C SER A 86 -6.82 -7.58 21.89
N LYS A 87 -7.82 -8.01 21.15
CA LYS A 87 -9.21 -7.96 21.55
C LYS A 87 -9.91 -9.27 21.19
N GLU A 88 -10.39 -9.95 22.22
CA GLU A 88 -11.31 -11.08 22.08
C GLU A 88 -12.74 -10.59 21.83
N ASP A 89 -13.52 -11.39 21.10
CA ASP A 89 -14.91 -11.10 20.72
C ASP A 89 -15.08 -9.66 20.17
N ALA A 90 -14.19 -9.30 19.23
CA ALA A 90 -14.14 -8.01 18.58
C ALA A 90 -15.39 -7.80 17.71
N THR A 91 -16.06 -6.66 17.88
CA THR A 91 -17.25 -6.25 17.12
C THR A 91 -17.04 -4.86 16.52
N LYS A 92 -16.96 -3.85 17.38
CA LYS A 92 -16.62 -2.48 17.00
C LYS A 92 -15.70 -1.87 18.05
N GLY A 93 -14.68 -1.15 17.61
CA GLY A 93 -13.74 -0.54 18.54
C GLY A 93 -12.73 0.39 17.88
N LYS A 94 -11.90 0.98 18.73
CA LYS A 94 -10.73 1.76 18.33
C LYS A 94 -9.50 1.23 19.05
N PHE A 95 -8.35 1.34 18.41
CA PHE A 95 -7.05 1.04 18.99
C PHE A 95 -6.07 2.16 18.68
N ALA A 96 -5.04 2.27 19.51
CA ALA A 96 -3.94 3.20 19.32
C ALA A 96 -2.66 2.56 19.86
N PHE A 97 -1.57 2.68 19.13
CA PHE A 97 -0.23 2.25 19.55
C PHE A 97 0.82 3.16 18.90
N THR A 98 2.04 3.14 19.42
CA THR A 98 3.17 3.89 18.84
C THR A 98 4.21 2.88 18.37
N THR A 99 4.80 3.09 17.20
CA THR A 99 5.87 2.23 16.67
C THR A 99 7.18 2.51 17.39
N GLU A 100 7.85 1.47 17.93
CA GLU A 100 9.12 1.62 18.66
C GLU A 100 10.33 1.60 17.73
N ASP A 101 10.25 0.86 16.62
CA ASP A 101 11.33 0.71 15.65
C ASP A 101 10.80 0.88 14.22
N TYR A 102 11.73 1.01 13.26
CA TYR A 102 11.42 0.97 11.83
C TYR A 102 11.02 -0.46 11.48
N ASP A 103 9.76 -0.78 11.70
CA ASP A 103 9.30 -2.14 11.63
C ASP A 103 7.90 -2.29 11.03
N MET A 104 7.59 -3.53 10.66
CA MET A 104 6.30 -3.94 10.14
C MET A 104 5.40 -4.39 11.28
N PHE A 105 4.20 -3.83 11.36
CA PHE A 105 3.14 -4.46 12.14
C PHE A 105 2.09 -5.10 11.23
N GLU A 106 1.38 -6.06 11.81
CA GLU A 106 0.31 -6.80 11.16
C GLU A 106 -0.96 -6.73 12.02
N VAL A 107 -2.05 -6.27 11.42
CA VAL A 107 -3.40 -6.23 12.00
C VAL A 107 -4.18 -7.43 11.49
N CYS A 108 -4.37 -8.44 12.34
CA CYS A 108 -5.04 -9.69 11.99
C CYS A 108 -6.45 -9.78 12.60
N PHE A 109 -7.42 -10.18 11.78
CA PHE A 109 -8.74 -10.60 12.19
C PHE A 109 -8.89 -12.11 11.97
N GLU A 110 -9.17 -12.85 13.04
CA GLU A 110 -9.36 -14.30 13.02
C GLU A 110 -10.78 -14.65 13.44
N SER A 111 -11.56 -15.25 12.55
CA SER A 111 -12.94 -15.66 12.82
C SER A 111 -12.99 -17.13 13.23
N LYS A 112 -13.75 -17.47 14.26
CA LYS A 112 -14.01 -18.84 14.73
C LYS A 112 -15.51 -19.06 14.86
N GLY A 113 -16.01 -20.15 14.29
CA GLY A 113 -17.44 -20.48 14.33
C GLY A 113 -17.75 -21.88 13.86
N THR A 114 -18.97 -22.34 14.12
CA THR A 114 -19.43 -23.69 13.75
C THR A 114 -20.55 -23.65 12.71
N GLY A 115 -20.46 -24.53 11.71
CA GLY A 115 -21.45 -24.62 10.62
C GLY A 115 -21.12 -23.75 9.40
N ARG A 116 -22.08 -23.64 8.48
CA ARG A 116 -22.00 -22.78 7.30
C ARG A 116 -22.62 -21.43 7.63
N ILE A 117 -21.77 -20.44 7.85
CA ILE A 117 -22.12 -19.07 8.21
C ILE A 117 -21.68 -18.17 7.07
N PRO A 118 -22.47 -17.15 6.67
CA PRO A 118 -22.05 -16.16 5.68
C PRO A 118 -20.81 -15.38 6.14
N ASP A 119 -20.03 -14.89 5.19
CA ASP A 119 -18.82 -14.12 5.47
C ASP A 119 -19.14 -12.81 6.23
N GLN A 120 -18.33 -12.49 7.24
CA GLN A 120 -18.41 -11.23 7.95
C GLN A 120 -17.80 -10.12 7.09
N LEU A 121 -18.35 -8.91 7.14
CA LEU A 121 -17.74 -7.74 6.51
C LEU A 121 -16.94 -6.97 7.57
N VAL A 122 -15.63 -6.85 7.40
CA VAL A 122 -14.76 -6.06 8.26
C VAL A 122 -14.46 -4.75 7.56
N ILE A 123 -14.72 -3.63 8.24
CA ILE A 123 -14.32 -2.29 7.85
C ILE A 123 -13.22 -1.84 8.81
N LEU A 124 -12.06 -1.47 8.27
CA LEU A 124 -10.91 -0.97 8.99
C LEU A 124 -10.53 0.40 8.42
N ASP A 125 -10.50 1.40 9.31
CA ASP A 125 -9.97 2.73 9.05
C ASP A 125 -8.73 2.91 9.92
N MET A 126 -7.61 3.30 9.33
CA MET A 126 -6.33 3.39 10.01
C MET A 126 -5.59 4.64 9.59
N LYS A 127 -5.03 5.34 10.57
CA LYS A 127 -4.36 6.63 10.42
C LYS A 127 -3.01 6.58 11.12
N HIS A 128 -2.04 7.27 10.54
CA HIS A 128 -0.67 7.28 11.04
C HIS A 128 -0.14 8.72 11.16
N GLY A 129 0.79 8.93 12.10
CA GLY A 129 1.50 10.19 12.28
C GLY A 129 0.57 11.37 12.59
N VAL A 130 0.69 12.43 11.80
CA VAL A 130 -0.06 13.69 11.96
C VAL A 130 -1.57 13.47 11.88
N GLU A 131 -2.04 12.54 11.05
CA GLU A 131 -3.48 12.25 10.90
C GLU A 131 -4.06 11.48 12.10
N ALA A 132 -3.21 10.75 12.82
CA ALA A 132 -3.60 10.01 14.02
C ALA A 132 -3.74 10.90 15.27
N LYS A 133 -3.15 12.10 15.27
CA LYS A 133 -3.17 13.02 16.42
C LYS A 133 -4.53 13.72 16.56
N ASN A 134 -5.08 13.70 17.78
CA ASN A 134 -6.28 14.47 18.10
C ASN A 134 -5.93 15.90 18.54
N TYR A 135 -5.85 16.82 17.57
CA TYR A 135 -5.55 18.23 17.82
C TYR A 135 -6.60 18.94 18.70
N GLU A 136 -7.85 18.46 18.74
CA GLU A 136 -8.88 19.05 19.60
C GLU A 136 -8.63 18.77 21.08
N GLU A 137 -8.09 17.59 21.40
CA GLU A 137 -7.70 17.24 22.78
C GLU A 137 -6.45 18.01 23.20
N ILE A 138 -5.45 18.10 22.32
CA ILE A 138 -4.23 18.90 22.56
C ILE A 138 -4.60 20.37 22.83
N ALA A 139 -5.48 20.94 22.00
CA ALA A 139 -5.97 22.31 22.17
C ALA A 139 -6.61 22.57 23.53
N LYS A 140 -7.37 21.58 24.06
CA LYS A 140 -8.02 21.70 25.39
C LYS A 140 -7.02 21.61 26.53
N VAL A 141 -6.02 20.73 26.42
CA VAL A 141 -5.00 20.53 27.45
C VAL A 141 -4.06 21.73 27.52
N GLU A 142 -3.57 22.20 26.37
CA GLU A 142 -2.62 23.31 26.27
C GLU A 142 -3.32 24.69 26.24
N LYS A 143 -4.66 24.72 26.22
CA LYS A 143 -5.48 25.94 26.14
C LYS A 143 -5.09 26.84 24.97
N LEU A 144 -4.81 26.23 23.82
CA LEU A 144 -4.43 26.93 22.61
C LEU A 144 -5.62 27.66 21.98
N LYS A 145 -5.35 28.79 21.33
CA LYS A 145 -6.35 29.45 20.49
C LYS A 145 -6.60 28.64 19.22
N PRO A 146 -7.80 28.72 18.60
CA PRO A 146 -8.09 28.01 17.35
C PRO A 146 -7.02 28.22 16.26
N LEU A 147 -6.49 29.44 16.14
CA LEU A 147 -5.43 29.78 15.18
C LEU A 147 -4.09 29.10 15.52
N GLU A 148 -3.74 28.97 16.79
CA GLU A 148 -2.49 28.34 17.23
C GLU A 148 -2.52 26.83 16.97
N VAL A 149 -3.69 26.19 17.10
CA VAL A 149 -3.89 24.77 16.78
C VAL A 149 -3.66 24.49 15.30
N GLU A 150 -4.18 25.35 14.41
CA GLU A 150 -3.96 25.22 12.97
C GLU A 150 -2.48 25.38 12.60
N LEU A 151 -1.79 26.37 13.19
CA LEU A 151 -0.35 26.55 12.99
C LEU A 151 0.45 25.34 13.47
N ARG A 152 0.11 24.78 14.64
CA ARG A 152 0.78 23.58 15.17
C ARG A 152 0.57 22.36 14.27
N ARG A 153 -0.64 22.20 13.71
CA ARG A 153 -0.92 21.13 12.75
C ARG A 153 -0.11 21.27 11.46
N LEU A 154 0.03 22.49 10.95
CA LEU A 154 0.85 22.75 9.75
C LEU A 154 2.35 22.54 10.01
N GLU A 155 2.83 22.91 11.20
CA GLU A 155 4.20 22.64 11.63
C GLU A 155 4.49 21.14 11.69
N ASP A 156 3.65 20.37 12.39
CA ASP A 156 3.77 18.90 12.48
C ASP A 156 3.72 18.25 11.09
N LEU A 157 2.83 18.72 10.21
CA LEU A 157 2.72 18.24 8.82
C LEU A 157 3.99 18.54 8.02
N SER A 158 4.53 19.75 8.14
CA SER A 158 5.75 20.15 7.44
C SER A 158 6.95 19.33 7.92
N GLU A 159 7.08 19.10 9.23
CA GLU A 159 8.16 18.29 9.80
C GLU A 159 8.07 16.83 9.32
N SER A 160 6.87 16.25 9.31
CA SER A 160 6.64 14.91 8.77
C SER A 160 7.10 14.81 7.31
N ILE A 161 6.71 15.77 6.46
CA ILE A 161 7.08 15.79 5.04
C ILE A 161 8.60 15.89 4.86
N VAL A 162 9.27 16.74 5.63
CA VAL A 162 10.74 16.91 5.54
C VAL A 162 11.45 15.60 5.92
N ASN A 163 10.98 14.91 6.96
CA ASN A 163 11.50 13.61 7.37
C ASN A 163 11.28 12.54 6.29
N ASP A 164 10.09 12.50 5.68
CA ASP A 164 9.79 11.57 4.59
C ASP A 164 10.69 11.83 3.37
N PHE A 165 10.91 13.09 2.99
CA PHE A 165 11.84 13.45 1.90
C PHE A 165 13.28 13.04 2.20
N ALA A 166 13.75 13.23 3.45
CA ALA A 166 15.08 12.81 3.86
C ALA A 166 15.25 11.29 3.75
N TYR A 167 14.24 10.52 4.15
CA TYR A 167 14.20 9.07 3.99
C TYR A 167 14.21 8.65 2.50
N MET A 168 13.35 9.25 1.68
CA MET A 168 13.30 8.96 0.24
C MET A 168 14.63 9.23 -0.45
N LYS A 169 15.28 10.36 -0.13
CA LYS A 169 16.60 10.70 -0.66
C LYS A 169 17.66 9.67 -0.30
N LYS A 170 17.70 9.25 0.97
CA LYS A 170 18.65 8.21 1.42
C LYS A 170 18.45 6.90 0.65
N ARG A 171 17.19 6.49 0.45
CA ARG A 171 16.85 5.29 -0.30
C ARG A 171 17.24 5.39 -1.78
N GLU A 172 17.06 6.57 -2.39
CA GLU A 172 17.52 6.84 -3.75
C GLU A 172 19.05 6.71 -3.87
N GLU A 173 19.80 7.27 -2.93
CA GLU A 173 21.27 7.15 -2.88
C GLU A 173 21.71 5.68 -2.85
N GLU A 174 21.11 4.86 -1.97
CA GLU A 174 21.39 3.43 -1.89
C GLU A 174 21.01 2.67 -3.18
N MET A 175 19.86 2.99 -3.78
CA MET A 175 19.44 2.40 -5.06
C MET A 175 20.37 2.81 -6.21
N ARG A 176 20.87 4.05 -6.20
CA ARG A 176 21.80 4.54 -7.21
C ARG A 176 23.14 3.83 -7.13
N ASP A 177 23.68 3.64 -5.92
CA ASP A 177 24.95 2.95 -5.70
C ASP A 177 24.89 1.46 -6.08
N THR A 178 23.76 0.79 -5.77
CA THR A 178 23.53 -0.59 -6.20
C THR A 178 23.39 -0.72 -7.71
N ASN A 179 22.72 0.24 -8.36
CA ASN A 179 22.61 0.28 -9.82
C ASN A 179 23.97 0.53 -10.48
N GLU A 180 24.77 1.48 -9.97
CA GLU A 180 26.11 1.78 -10.49
C GLU A 180 27.03 0.58 -10.38
N SER A 181 27.12 -0.03 -9.19
CA SER A 181 27.97 -1.21 -8.97
C SER A 181 27.54 -2.42 -9.80
N THR A 182 26.25 -2.61 -10.03
CA THR A 182 25.73 -3.66 -10.92
C THR A 182 26.10 -3.39 -12.37
N ASN A 183 25.91 -2.15 -12.85
CA ASN A 183 26.25 -1.74 -14.20
C ASN A 183 27.74 -1.94 -14.49
N THR A 184 28.62 -1.56 -13.55
CA THR A 184 30.07 -1.76 -13.67
C THR A 184 30.44 -3.25 -13.79
N ARG A 185 29.82 -4.13 -12.99
CA ARG A 185 30.07 -5.59 -13.07
C ARG A 185 29.64 -6.16 -14.42
N VAL A 186 28.47 -5.76 -14.91
CA VAL A 186 27.96 -6.18 -16.22
C VAL A 186 28.88 -5.73 -17.35
N LEU A 187 29.40 -4.50 -17.27
CA LEU A 187 30.37 -3.99 -18.23
C LEU A 187 31.64 -4.85 -18.27
N TYR A 188 32.20 -5.23 -17.10
CA TYR A 188 33.38 -6.11 -17.06
C TYR A 188 33.10 -7.51 -17.64
N PHE A 189 31.94 -8.11 -17.35
CA PHE A 189 31.55 -9.39 -17.96
C PHE A 189 31.35 -9.30 -19.47
N SER A 190 30.82 -8.18 -19.96
CA SER A 190 30.67 -7.91 -21.40
C SER A 190 32.03 -7.82 -22.10
N ILE A 191 32.98 -7.08 -21.51
CA ILE A 191 34.36 -6.97 -22.02
C ILE A 191 35.04 -8.35 -22.04
N PHE A 192 34.94 -9.12 -20.96
CA PHE A 192 35.49 -10.47 -20.89
C PHE A 192 34.90 -11.39 -21.96
N SER A 193 33.58 -11.35 -22.15
CA SER A 193 32.89 -12.12 -23.19
C SER A 193 33.39 -11.77 -24.59
N MET A 194 33.57 -10.48 -24.89
CA MET A 194 34.12 -10.02 -26.17
C MET A 194 35.52 -10.58 -26.43
N PHE A 195 36.41 -10.57 -25.43
CA PHE A 195 37.73 -11.17 -25.54
C PHE A 195 37.68 -12.68 -25.77
N CYS A 196 36.80 -13.40 -25.07
CA CYS A 196 36.59 -14.83 -25.27
C CYS A 196 36.14 -15.16 -26.70
N LEU A 197 35.20 -14.38 -27.28
CA LEU A 197 34.73 -14.58 -28.65
C LEU A 197 35.85 -14.35 -29.68
N ILE A 198 36.68 -13.32 -29.51
CA ILE A 198 37.84 -13.06 -30.37
C ILE A 198 38.86 -14.20 -30.25
N GLY A 199 39.12 -14.68 -29.02
CA GLY A 199 40.00 -15.82 -28.76
C GLY A 199 39.51 -17.11 -29.45
N LEU A 200 38.22 -17.41 -29.36
CA LEU A 200 37.63 -18.57 -30.03
C LEU A 200 37.65 -18.42 -31.55
N ALA A 201 37.37 -17.24 -32.10
CA ALA A 201 37.40 -17.00 -33.54
C ALA A 201 38.82 -17.18 -34.13
N THR A 202 39.84 -16.64 -33.47
CA THR A 202 41.24 -16.81 -33.89
C THR A 202 41.69 -18.27 -33.79
N TRP A 203 41.31 -18.96 -32.71
CA TRP A 203 41.55 -20.40 -32.55
C TRP A 203 40.90 -21.22 -33.67
N GLN A 204 39.64 -20.93 -34.00
CA GLN A 204 38.91 -21.59 -35.09
C GLN A 204 39.64 -21.45 -36.44
N VAL A 205 40.10 -20.24 -36.78
CA VAL A 205 40.86 -20.01 -38.03
C VAL A 205 42.19 -20.76 -38.04
N PHE A 206 42.92 -20.76 -36.92
CA PHE A 206 44.18 -21.49 -36.81
C PHE A 206 43.98 -22.99 -36.94
N TYR A 207 42.97 -23.55 -36.26
CA TYR A 207 42.60 -24.96 -36.34
C TYR A 207 42.29 -25.37 -37.78
N LEU A 208 41.43 -24.61 -38.48
CA LEU A 208 41.10 -24.87 -39.88
C LEU A 208 42.34 -24.80 -40.79
N ARG A 209 43.19 -23.78 -40.64
CA ARG A 209 44.45 -23.68 -41.40
C ARG A 209 45.38 -24.87 -41.15
N ARG A 210 45.53 -25.29 -39.90
CA ARG A 210 46.36 -26.45 -39.54
C ARG A 210 45.78 -27.75 -40.09
N PHE A 211 44.45 -27.91 -40.04
CA PHE A 211 43.74 -29.06 -40.59
C PHE A 211 43.97 -29.18 -42.11
N PHE A 212 43.83 -28.08 -42.87
CA PHE A 212 44.07 -28.10 -44.33
C PHE A 212 45.53 -28.36 -44.70
N LYS A 213 46.50 -27.79 -43.96
CA LYS A 213 47.93 -28.10 -44.16
C LYS A 213 48.25 -29.57 -43.89
N ALA A 214 47.70 -30.16 -42.83
CA ALA A 214 47.94 -31.56 -42.48
C ALA A 214 47.37 -32.55 -43.50
N LYS A 215 46.29 -32.17 -44.21
CA LYS A 215 45.63 -33.00 -45.22
C LYS A 215 46.13 -32.77 -46.66
N LYS A 216 47.13 -31.91 -46.88
CA LYS A 216 47.72 -31.58 -48.21
C LYS A 216 46.65 -31.22 -49.28
N LEU A 217 45.61 -30.49 -48.90
CA LEU A 217 44.52 -30.10 -49.82
C LEU A 217 44.75 -28.76 -50.55
N ILE A 218 45.77 -27.99 -50.14
CA ILE A 218 46.16 -26.71 -50.75
C ILE A 218 47.68 -26.64 -50.70
N GLU A 219 48.33 -26.50 -51.86
CA GLU A 219 49.74 -26.07 -52.03
C GLU A 219 49.79 -24.55 -52.14
#